data_AF-A0A2E8H771-F1
#
_entry.id   AF-A0A2E8H771-F1
#
_cell.length_a   1.000
_cell.length_b   1.000
_cell.length_c   1.000
_cell.angle_alpha   90.00
_cell.angle_beta   90.00
_cell.angle_gamma   90.00
#
_symmetry.space_group_name_H-M   'P 1'
#
loop_
_entity.id
_entity.type
_entity.pdbx_description
1 polymer ?
#
loop_
_entity_poly.entity_id
_entity_poly.type
_entity_poly.pdbx_seq_one_letter_code
_entity_poly.pdbx_strand_id
1 'polypeptide(L)'
;MKVTKVDLFRVEVPLVPAIARYREKIYDITLCRIETDEGLTGIGESAVYDIGRAGQATLAAQAEAFLGHDPLTLDPFCQPGLFECALLDIAGQAYDIPIHRFFGSKVRDRVPVSYWSSPMEPAETSAEAEAGARMGFTNHKLKARSWNIVETVRLMKEAAGSDYTVGVDPNTEFRYPHVAARLAAELEPFGTVVNLEDPVLKSHLDWYRLLREKTHIPIAMHFGAPQAAGKNPLRLDLLLEALKAECIDQAVLGGSAWEVKKAAALAEAADVPVWVQMGGVCLGVLAAYSVHVQSTIPNATLPCDELPFVRAADVLDGGLSLDQGHFFVPEGPGLGVELDMSVVEKYRVG
;
A
#
# COMPACT_ATOMS: atom_id res chain seq x y z
N MET A 1 -11.24 -30.41 -6.93
CA MET A 1 -11.61 -29.39 -5.95
C MET A 1 -12.80 -28.59 -6.42
N LYS A 2 -13.74 -28.24 -5.54
CA LYS A 2 -14.88 -27.37 -5.84
C LYS A 2 -15.09 -26.37 -4.71
N VAL A 3 -15.43 -25.13 -5.07
CA VAL A 3 -15.86 -24.12 -4.10
C VAL A 3 -17.20 -24.52 -3.50
N THR A 4 -17.26 -24.61 -2.17
CA THR A 4 -18.45 -24.97 -1.40
C THR A 4 -19.10 -23.77 -0.74
N LYS A 5 -18.33 -22.72 -0.45
CA LYS A 5 -18.81 -21.51 0.22
C LYS A 5 -17.94 -20.32 -0.13
N VAL A 6 -18.56 -19.15 -0.27
CA VAL A 6 -17.86 -17.87 -0.39
C VAL A 6 -18.49 -16.88 0.58
N ASP A 7 -17.76 -16.49 1.63
CA ASP A 7 -18.18 -15.47 2.57
C ASP A 7 -17.56 -14.12 2.20
N LEU A 8 -18.37 -13.06 2.28
CA LEU A 8 -17.94 -11.67 2.18
C LEU A 8 -18.23 -10.96 3.51
N PHE A 9 -17.18 -10.54 4.20
CA PHE A 9 -17.26 -9.84 5.47
C PHE A 9 -16.95 -8.37 5.26
N ARG A 10 -17.96 -7.50 5.40
CA ARG A 10 -17.72 -6.07 5.51
C ARG A 10 -17.26 -5.79 6.93
N VAL A 11 -16.11 -5.14 7.07
CA VAL A 11 -15.49 -4.89 8.38
C VAL A 11 -15.14 -3.42 8.55
N GLU A 12 -15.35 -2.91 9.76
CA GLU A 12 -14.95 -1.56 10.17
C GLU A 12 -14.08 -1.64 11.42
N VAL A 13 -12.79 -1.96 11.20
CA VAL A 13 -11.78 -1.83 12.25
C VAL A 13 -11.41 -0.34 12.36
N PRO A 14 -11.63 0.31 13.52
CA PRO A 14 -11.33 1.72 13.68
C PRO A 14 -9.83 1.98 13.56
N LEU A 15 -9.48 3.19 13.17
CA LEU A 15 -8.09 3.65 13.19
C LEU A 15 -7.60 3.74 14.64
N VAL A 16 -6.28 3.70 14.83
CA VAL A 16 -5.68 3.94 16.14
C VAL A 16 -6.11 5.32 16.68
N PRO A 17 -6.29 5.48 18.01
CA PRO A 17 -6.95 6.67 18.58
C PRO A 17 -6.33 8.01 18.17
N ALA A 18 -5.01 8.07 17.98
CA ALA A 18 -4.33 9.29 17.55
C ALA A 18 -4.78 9.74 16.15
N ILE A 19 -4.83 8.81 15.20
CA ILE A 19 -5.23 9.07 13.81
C ILE A 19 -6.75 9.29 13.71
N ALA A 20 -7.53 8.53 14.48
CA ALA A 20 -9.01 8.59 14.45
C ALA A 20 -9.58 9.97 14.79
N ARG A 21 -8.86 10.79 15.58
CA ARG A 21 -9.24 12.19 15.90
C ARG A 21 -9.34 13.09 14.67
N TYR A 22 -8.48 12.83 13.68
CA TYR A 22 -8.38 13.63 12.46
C TYR A 22 -9.16 13.00 11.32
N ARG A 23 -9.36 11.68 11.36
CA ARG A 23 -10.01 10.93 10.29
C ARG A 23 -10.68 9.70 10.87
N GLU A 24 -12.01 9.69 10.93
CA GLU A 24 -12.77 8.59 11.52
C GLU A 24 -12.74 7.32 10.64
N LYS A 25 -12.88 7.50 9.31
CA LYS A 25 -12.89 6.41 8.33
C LYS A 25 -12.20 6.83 7.04
N ILE A 26 -11.49 5.88 6.42
CA ILE A 26 -10.75 6.09 5.16
C ILE A 26 -11.29 5.20 4.04
N TYR A 27 -11.48 3.92 4.33
CA TYR A 27 -11.90 2.91 3.35
C TYR A 27 -13.11 2.12 3.82
N ASP A 28 -13.92 1.70 2.85
CA ASP A 28 -14.76 0.52 2.97
C ASP A 28 -13.89 -0.72 2.75
N ILE A 29 -13.89 -1.63 3.72
CA ILE A 29 -13.11 -2.86 3.66
C ILE A 29 -14.03 -4.07 3.60
N THR A 30 -13.75 -4.95 2.64
CA THR A 30 -14.40 -6.24 2.50
C THR A 30 -13.34 -7.33 2.51
N LEU A 31 -13.46 -8.27 3.44
CA LEU A 31 -12.72 -9.52 3.45
C LEU A 31 -13.52 -10.58 2.69
N CYS A 32 -12.81 -11.48 2.03
CA CYS A 32 -13.37 -12.66 1.41
C CYS A 32 -12.73 -13.92 1.97
N ARG A 33 -13.56 -14.94 2.14
CA ARG A 33 -13.14 -16.30 2.48
C ARG A 33 -13.83 -17.28 1.54
N ILE A 34 -13.06 -18.05 0.79
CA ILE A 34 -13.54 -19.08 -0.15
C ILE A 34 -13.17 -20.44 0.42
N GLU A 35 -14.16 -21.30 0.67
CA GLU A 35 -13.96 -22.67 1.16
C GLU A 35 -14.19 -23.68 0.03
N THR A 36 -13.47 -24.81 0.10
CA THR A 36 -13.55 -25.89 -0.89
C THR A 36 -13.98 -27.22 -0.26
N ASP A 37 -14.43 -28.16 -1.10
CA ASP A 37 -14.80 -29.53 -0.69
C ASP A 37 -13.59 -30.39 -0.26
N GLU A 38 -12.37 -29.94 -0.53
CA GLU A 38 -11.12 -30.58 -0.10
C GLU A 38 -10.53 -29.95 1.18
N GLY A 39 -11.24 -29.00 1.79
CA GLY A 39 -10.84 -28.39 3.07
C GLY A 39 -9.87 -27.22 2.95
N LEU A 40 -9.46 -26.83 1.74
CA LEU A 40 -8.65 -25.62 1.51
C LEU A 40 -9.51 -24.37 1.61
N THR A 41 -8.94 -23.29 2.14
CA THR A 41 -9.62 -22.01 2.34
C THR A 41 -8.75 -20.87 1.83
N GLY A 42 -9.25 -20.10 0.87
CA GLY A 42 -8.59 -18.90 0.36
C GLY A 42 -9.10 -17.64 1.02
N ILE A 43 -8.21 -16.69 1.33
CA ILE A 43 -8.58 -15.40 1.89
C ILE A 43 -8.11 -14.23 1.02
N GLY A 44 -8.87 -13.14 1.04
CA GLY A 44 -8.52 -11.94 0.32
C GLY A 44 -9.20 -10.69 0.86
N GLU A 45 -8.70 -9.53 0.46
CA GLU A 45 -9.15 -8.24 0.96
C GLU A 45 -9.23 -7.21 -0.14
N SER A 46 -10.27 -6.38 -0.07
CA SER A 46 -10.41 -5.15 -0.83
C SER A 46 -10.53 -3.97 0.13
N ALA A 47 -9.69 -2.95 -0.07
CA ALA A 47 -9.72 -1.69 0.66
C ALA A 47 -9.87 -0.54 -0.32
N VAL A 48 -11.06 0.09 -0.35
CA VAL A 48 -11.38 1.14 -1.33
C VAL A 48 -12.07 2.34 -0.67
N TYR A 49 -11.88 3.55 -1.22
CA TYR A 49 -12.47 4.78 -0.68
C TYR A 49 -14.00 4.73 -0.55
N ASP A 50 -14.66 4.10 -1.52
CA ASP A 50 -16.11 3.89 -1.53
C ASP A 50 -16.44 2.89 -2.63
N ILE A 51 -16.86 1.69 -2.22
CA ILE A 51 -17.27 0.62 -3.13
C ILE A 51 -18.70 0.82 -3.63
N GLY A 52 -19.52 1.56 -2.88
CA GLY A 52 -20.94 1.76 -3.13
C GLY A 52 -21.78 0.46 -3.15
N ARG A 53 -23.10 0.62 -3.24
CA ARG A 53 -24.02 -0.53 -3.31
C ARG A 53 -23.84 -1.36 -4.58
N ALA A 54 -23.58 -0.70 -5.71
CA ALA A 54 -23.38 -1.39 -6.98
C ALA A 54 -22.13 -2.28 -6.94
N GLY A 55 -21.01 -1.77 -6.42
CA GLY A 55 -19.80 -2.57 -6.26
C GLY A 55 -20.00 -3.74 -5.31
N GLN A 56 -20.72 -3.55 -4.20
CA GLN A 56 -21.07 -4.64 -3.28
C GLN A 56 -21.92 -5.74 -3.97
N ALA A 57 -22.91 -5.34 -4.76
CA ALA A 57 -23.74 -6.29 -5.51
C ALA A 57 -22.92 -7.05 -6.56
N THR A 58 -21.97 -6.38 -7.24
CA THR A 58 -21.04 -7.03 -8.16
C THR A 58 -20.19 -8.08 -7.46
N LEU A 59 -19.61 -7.76 -6.30
CA LEU A 59 -18.83 -8.73 -5.53
C LEU A 59 -19.68 -9.93 -5.09
N ALA A 60 -20.90 -9.70 -4.62
CA ALA A 60 -21.80 -10.78 -4.21
C ALA A 60 -22.18 -11.69 -5.39
N ALA A 61 -22.52 -11.11 -6.55
CA ALA A 61 -22.83 -11.90 -7.75
C ALA A 61 -21.63 -12.74 -8.22
N GLN A 62 -20.41 -12.20 -8.10
CA GLN A 62 -19.19 -12.91 -8.48
C GLN A 62 -18.85 -14.02 -7.48
N ALA A 63 -19.06 -13.80 -6.17
CA ALA A 63 -18.95 -14.82 -5.13
C ALA A 63 -19.87 -16.02 -5.41
N GLU A 64 -21.15 -15.76 -5.72
CA GLU A 64 -22.12 -16.81 -6.08
C GLU A 64 -21.71 -17.58 -7.33
N ALA A 65 -21.12 -16.89 -8.33
CA ALA A 65 -20.68 -17.52 -9.57
C ALA A 65 -19.55 -18.55 -9.38
N PHE A 66 -18.79 -18.46 -8.29
CA PHE A 66 -17.73 -19.44 -8.00
C PHE A 66 -18.25 -20.76 -7.43
N LEU A 67 -19.46 -20.79 -6.84
CA LEU A 67 -19.99 -22.00 -6.21
C LEU A 67 -20.03 -23.19 -7.18
N GLY A 68 -19.52 -24.33 -6.72
CA GLY A 68 -19.47 -25.59 -7.48
C GLY A 68 -18.38 -25.66 -8.57
N HIS A 69 -17.69 -24.55 -8.85
CA HIS A 69 -16.56 -24.52 -9.78
C HIS A 69 -15.26 -24.93 -9.10
N ASP A 70 -14.33 -25.48 -9.88
CA ASP A 70 -12.98 -25.73 -9.42
C ASP A 70 -12.18 -24.41 -9.42
N PRO A 71 -11.71 -23.92 -8.25
CA PRO A 71 -11.00 -22.65 -8.16
C PRO A 71 -9.71 -22.62 -8.99
N LEU A 72 -9.08 -23.79 -9.24
CA LEU A 72 -7.86 -23.90 -10.04
C LEU A 72 -8.11 -23.73 -11.54
N THR A 73 -9.37 -23.74 -11.98
CA THR A 73 -9.76 -23.53 -13.38
C THR A 73 -10.16 -22.09 -13.68
N LEU A 74 -10.35 -21.27 -12.65
CA LEU A 74 -10.65 -19.85 -12.77
C LEU A 74 -9.36 -19.08 -13.03
N ASP A 75 -9.41 -18.08 -13.91
CA ASP A 75 -8.29 -17.14 -14.06
C ASP A 75 -8.37 -16.10 -12.91
N PRO A 76 -7.46 -16.13 -11.93
CA PRO A 76 -7.49 -15.21 -10.80
C PRO A 76 -7.24 -13.76 -11.24
N PHE A 77 -6.46 -13.53 -12.30
CA PHE A 77 -6.08 -12.19 -12.77
C PHE A 77 -7.18 -11.47 -13.55
N CYS A 78 -8.28 -12.18 -13.84
CA CYS A 78 -9.51 -11.60 -14.37
C CYS A 78 -10.55 -11.29 -13.29
N GLN A 79 -10.23 -11.53 -12.01
CA GLN A 79 -11.14 -11.28 -10.89
C GLN A 79 -10.79 -9.95 -10.18
N PRO A 80 -11.74 -9.35 -9.43
CA PRO A 80 -11.44 -8.31 -8.46
C PRO A 80 -10.34 -8.72 -7.48
N GLY A 81 -9.55 -7.76 -6.99
CA GLY A 81 -8.33 -8.02 -6.20
C GLY A 81 -8.51 -8.93 -4.99
N LEU A 82 -9.63 -8.83 -4.26
CA LEU A 82 -9.92 -9.73 -3.14
C LEU A 82 -10.09 -11.20 -3.57
N PHE A 83 -10.68 -11.44 -4.75
CA PHE A 83 -10.88 -12.79 -5.28
C PHE A 83 -9.62 -13.29 -5.98
N GLU A 84 -8.87 -12.41 -6.66
CA GLU A 84 -7.54 -12.71 -7.17
C GLU A 84 -6.65 -13.29 -6.05
N CYS A 85 -6.57 -12.59 -4.92
CA CYS A 85 -5.84 -13.04 -3.74
C CYS A 85 -6.35 -14.39 -3.22
N ALA A 86 -7.66 -14.53 -2.97
CA ALA A 86 -8.23 -15.75 -2.39
C ALA A 86 -8.07 -16.99 -3.29
N LEU A 87 -8.20 -16.84 -4.61
CA LEU A 87 -8.00 -17.93 -5.56
C LEU A 87 -6.51 -18.34 -5.65
N LEU A 88 -5.60 -17.36 -5.64
CA LEU A 88 -4.16 -17.64 -5.60
C LEU A 88 -3.74 -18.28 -4.27
N ASP A 89 -4.39 -17.93 -3.17
CA ASP A 89 -4.18 -18.55 -1.86
C ASP A 89 -4.56 -20.03 -1.86
N ILE A 90 -5.75 -20.38 -2.37
CA ILE A 90 -6.16 -21.78 -2.57
C ILE A 90 -5.17 -22.51 -3.48
N ALA A 91 -4.77 -21.89 -4.60
CA ALA A 91 -3.82 -22.50 -5.51
C ALA A 91 -2.46 -22.74 -4.84
N GLY A 92 -1.95 -21.78 -4.08
CA GLY A 92 -0.71 -21.95 -3.33
C GLY A 92 -0.79 -23.06 -2.28
N GLN A 93 -1.91 -23.17 -1.56
CA GLN A 93 -2.15 -24.27 -0.63
C GLN A 93 -2.23 -25.63 -1.34
N ALA A 94 -2.95 -25.72 -2.46
CA ALA A 94 -3.10 -26.95 -3.24
C ALA A 94 -1.78 -27.48 -3.80
N TYR A 95 -0.86 -26.56 -4.15
CA TYR A 95 0.46 -26.89 -4.68
C TYR A 95 1.57 -26.90 -3.62
N ASP A 96 1.25 -26.64 -2.35
CA ASP A 96 2.22 -26.55 -1.24
C ASP A 96 3.34 -25.52 -1.51
N ILE A 97 2.95 -24.33 -2.02
CA ILE A 97 3.87 -23.23 -2.34
C ILE A 97 3.32 -21.86 -1.87
N PRO A 98 4.19 -20.91 -1.51
CA PRO A 98 3.77 -19.54 -1.22
C PRO A 98 3.34 -18.78 -2.49
N ILE A 99 2.40 -17.84 -2.33
CA ILE A 99 1.79 -17.07 -3.44
C ILE A 99 2.82 -16.33 -4.29
N HIS A 100 3.93 -15.85 -3.73
CA HIS A 100 4.94 -15.13 -4.50
C HIS A 100 5.45 -15.92 -5.73
N ARG A 101 5.34 -17.27 -5.71
CA ARG A 101 5.75 -18.13 -6.84
C ARG A 101 4.92 -17.91 -8.11
N PHE A 102 3.67 -17.43 -8.01
CA PHE A 102 2.86 -17.04 -9.17
C PHE A 102 3.35 -15.74 -9.82
N PHE A 103 4.16 -14.95 -9.11
CA PHE A 103 4.71 -13.68 -9.58
C PHE A 103 6.18 -13.77 -10.00
N GLY A 104 6.79 -14.95 -9.90
CA GLY A 104 8.18 -15.18 -10.29
C GLY A 104 9.09 -15.53 -9.11
N SER A 105 10.38 -15.20 -9.25
CA SER A 105 11.37 -15.50 -8.21
C SER A 105 11.33 -14.47 -7.09
N LYS A 106 11.38 -14.94 -5.84
CA LYS A 106 11.59 -14.10 -4.66
C LYS A 106 13.01 -13.53 -4.73
N VAL A 107 13.14 -12.20 -4.78
CA VAL A 107 14.42 -11.48 -4.84
C VAL A 107 14.82 -10.88 -3.49
N ARG A 108 13.93 -10.92 -2.49
CA ARG A 108 14.18 -10.50 -1.10
C ARG A 108 13.24 -11.21 -0.14
N ASP A 109 13.70 -11.43 1.10
CA ASP A 109 12.91 -12.06 2.16
C ASP A 109 12.12 -11.07 3.02
N ARG A 110 12.41 -9.78 2.87
CA ARG A 110 11.75 -8.70 3.59
C ARG A 110 11.52 -7.50 2.68
N VAL A 111 10.38 -6.83 2.84
CA VAL A 111 9.93 -5.69 2.04
C VAL A 111 9.92 -4.44 2.91
N PRO A 112 10.57 -3.34 2.49
CA PRO A 112 10.60 -2.12 3.29
C PRO A 112 9.19 -1.52 3.39
N VAL A 113 8.84 -0.94 4.53
CA VAL A 113 7.54 -0.35 4.81
C VAL A 113 7.68 0.95 5.59
N SER A 114 6.87 1.95 5.23
CA SER A 114 6.77 3.22 5.95
C SER A 114 5.77 3.12 7.09
N TYR A 115 6.04 3.76 8.23
CA TYR A 115 4.97 4.19 9.12
C TYR A 115 4.16 5.31 8.46
N TRP A 116 2.95 5.59 8.96
CA TRP A 116 2.07 6.57 8.36
C TRP A 116 1.23 7.32 9.39
N SER A 117 0.97 8.59 9.11
CA SER A 117 -0.02 9.37 9.85
C SER A 117 -0.83 10.28 8.91
N SER A 118 -2.05 10.62 9.35
CA SER A 118 -2.85 11.67 8.73
C SER A 118 -2.14 13.03 8.80
N PRO A 119 -2.59 14.06 8.05
CA PRO A 119 -2.23 15.44 8.35
C PRO A 119 -2.73 15.78 9.76
N MET A 120 -1.81 16.15 10.65
CA MET A 120 -2.08 16.52 12.04
C MET A 120 -1.23 17.74 12.42
N GLU A 121 -1.43 18.26 13.63
CA GLU A 121 -0.54 19.29 14.16
C GLU A 121 0.91 18.77 14.29
N PRO A 122 1.93 19.65 14.17
CA PRO A 122 3.35 19.24 14.18
C PRO A 122 3.74 18.41 15.41
N ALA A 123 3.26 18.78 16.60
CA ALA A 123 3.55 18.07 17.85
C ALA A 123 2.93 16.67 17.88
N GLU A 124 1.69 16.50 17.40
CA GLU A 124 1.03 15.19 17.33
C GLU A 124 1.66 14.31 16.24
N THR A 125 2.09 14.90 15.13
CA THR A 125 2.82 14.18 14.07
C THR A 125 4.18 13.69 14.54
N SER A 126 4.90 14.51 15.31
CA SER A 126 6.16 14.12 15.95
C SER A 126 5.96 12.98 16.96
N ALA A 127 4.90 13.02 17.76
CA ALA A 127 4.57 11.93 18.69
C ALA A 127 4.26 10.61 17.96
N GLU A 128 3.58 10.66 16.80
CA GLU A 128 3.36 9.48 15.96
C GLU A 128 4.65 8.99 15.30
N ALA A 129 5.56 9.87 14.89
CA ALA A 129 6.88 9.48 14.39
C ALA A 129 7.70 8.74 15.46
N GLU A 130 7.66 9.24 16.71
CA GLU A 130 8.28 8.56 17.85
C GLU A 130 7.65 7.20 18.13
N ALA A 131 6.32 7.09 18.00
CA ALA A 131 5.61 5.81 18.12
C ALA A 131 6.02 4.82 17.03
N GLY A 132 6.07 5.26 15.77
CA GLY A 132 6.57 4.46 14.65
C GLY A 132 8.00 3.98 14.87
N ALA A 133 8.89 4.86 15.29
CA ALA A 133 10.28 4.49 15.62
C ALA A 133 10.36 3.42 16.73
N ARG A 134 9.55 3.56 17.80
CA ARG A 134 9.47 2.54 18.87
C ARG A 134 8.90 1.20 18.40
N MET A 135 8.03 1.22 17.39
CA MET A 135 7.50 0.02 16.73
C MET A 135 8.51 -0.62 15.77
N GLY A 136 9.68 0.00 15.58
CA GLY A 136 10.76 -0.51 14.73
C GLY A 136 10.73 -0.01 13.30
N PHE A 137 9.88 0.97 12.95
CA PHE A 137 9.93 1.62 11.64
C PHE A 137 11.15 2.54 11.52
N THR A 138 11.64 2.69 10.29
CA THR A 138 12.79 3.56 9.96
C THR A 138 12.41 4.69 9.00
N ASN A 139 11.21 4.66 8.43
CA ASN A 139 10.69 5.67 7.52
C ASN A 139 9.24 6.02 7.87
N HIS A 140 8.83 7.27 7.61
CA HIS A 140 7.47 7.75 7.80
C HIS A 140 6.95 8.48 6.56
N LYS A 141 5.79 8.08 6.04
CA LYS A 141 5.08 8.83 5.00
C LYS A 141 4.22 9.91 5.63
N LEU A 142 4.63 11.16 5.45
CA LEU A 142 4.00 12.35 6.02
C LEU A 142 3.08 13.01 5.01
N LYS A 143 1.79 13.10 5.35
CA LYS A 143 0.84 13.95 4.61
C LYS A 143 1.08 15.42 4.93
N ALA A 144 1.71 16.14 4.00
CA ALA A 144 2.33 17.43 4.25
C ALA A 144 1.45 18.64 3.92
N ARG A 145 1.72 19.78 4.57
CA ARG A 145 1.09 21.07 4.27
C ARG A 145 2.13 22.20 4.27
N SER A 146 2.01 23.12 3.32
CA SER A 146 3.06 24.12 3.07
C SER A 146 3.30 25.09 4.23
N TRP A 147 2.33 25.24 5.14
CA TRP A 147 2.39 26.20 6.24
C TRP A 147 3.11 25.68 7.48
N ASN A 148 3.27 24.37 7.65
CA ASN A 148 3.88 23.79 8.86
C ASN A 148 4.93 22.70 8.59
N ILE A 149 5.15 22.28 7.34
CA ILE A 149 6.00 21.12 7.02
C ILE A 149 7.43 21.20 7.59
N VAL A 150 8.05 22.39 7.58
CA VAL A 150 9.42 22.58 8.09
C VAL A 150 9.48 22.33 9.59
N GLU A 151 8.52 22.87 10.33
CA GLU A 151 8.41 22.66 11.77
C GLU A 151 8.06 21.20 12.11
N THR A 152 7.15 20.59 11.34
CA THR A 152 6.79 19.17 11.49
C THR A 152 8.01 18.27 11.32
N VAL A 153 8.81 18.44 10.25
CA VAL A 153 10.01 17.62 10.00
C VAL A 153 11.07 17.85 11.08
N ARG A 154 11.27 19.09 11.53
CA ARG A 154 12.17 19.40 12.65
C ARG A 154 11.80 18.61 13.90
N LEU A 155 10.53 18.66 14.31
CA LEU A 155 10.03 17.95 15.50
C LEU A 155 10.05 16.43 15.33
N MET A 156 9.75 15.89 14.15
CA MET A 156 9.87 14.45 13.88
C MET A 156 11.31 13.98 14.04
N LYS A 157 12.29 14.71 13.49
CA LYS A 157 13.71 14.38 13.64
C LYS A 157 14.17 14.44 15.10
N GLU A 158 13.72 15.44 15.86
CA GLU A 158 14.05 15.57 17.28
C GLU A 158 13.50 14.42 18.13
N ALA A 159 12.29 13.92 17.81
CA ALA A 159 11.65 12.86 18.57
C ALA A 159 12.11 11.46 18.15
N ALA A 160 12.21 11.18 16.85
CA ALA A 160 12.50 9.85 16.32
C ALA A 160 14.00 9.58 16.07
N GLY A 161 14.84 10.61 16.08
CA GLY A 161 16.29 10.50 15.87
C GLY A 161 16.72 10.73 14.42
N SER A 162 18.04 10.78 14.21
CA SER A 162 18.65 11.13 12.91
C SER A 162 18.44 10.09 11.82
N ASP A 163 18.29 8.83 12.19
CA ASP A 163 18.24 7.70 11.27
C ASP A 163 16.81 7.39 10.80
N TYR A 164 15.82 8.07 11.37
CA TYR A 164 14.42 7.93 11.01
C TYR A 164 14.07 8.90 9.87
N THR A 165 13.74 8.37 8.69
CA THR A 165 13.52 9.15 7.47
C THR A 165 12.07 9.57 7.27
N VAL A 166 11.83 10.61 6.47
CA VAL A 166 10.49 11.12 6.17
C VAL A 166 10.29 11.26 4.68
N GLY A 167 9.25 10.63 4.15
CA GLY A 167 8.72 10.91 2.82
C GLY A 167 7.64 11.98 2.88
N VAL A 168 7.78 13.08 2.14
CA VAL A 168 6.90 14.25 2.23
C VAL A 168 5.90 14.22 1.08
N ASP A 169 4.63 14.02 1.39
CA ASP A 169 3.53 13.91 0.41
C ASP A 169 2.46 14.97 0.65
N PRO A 170 2.52 16.14 -0.02
CA PRO A 170 1.47 17.14 0.03
C PRO A 170 0.24 16.81 -0.84
N ASN A 171 0.20 15.69 -1.57
CA ASN A 171 -0.85 15.37 -2.53
C ASN A 171 -1.18 16.54 -3.47
N THR A 172 -0.14 17.13 -4.07
CA THR A 172 -0.17 18.30 -4.97
C THR A 172 -0.46 19.65 -4.30
N GLU A 173 -0.63 19.69 -2.97
CA GLU A 173 -1.03 20.92 -2.27
C GLU A 173 0.07 21.98 -2.11
N PHE A 174 1.36 21.68 -2.35
CA PHE A 174 2.33 22.78 -2.50
C PHE A 174 2.04 23.60 -3.75
N ARG A 175 1.33 23.00 -4.72
CA ARG A 175 0.65 23.61 -5.87
C ARG A 175 1.53 24.28 -6.92
N TYR A 176 2.55 25.01 -6.52
CA TYR A 176 3.40 25.80 -7.40
C TYR A 176 4.89 25.47 -7.20
N PRO A 177 5.70 25.48 -8.28
CA PRO A 177 7.12 25.14 -8.20
C PRO A 177 7.93 26.01 -7.24
N HIS A 178 7.65 27.33 -7.19
CA HIS A 178 8.38 28.24 -6.30
C HIS A 178 8.12 27.96 -4.81
N VAL A 179 6.92 27.45 -4.46
CA VAL A 179 6.59 27.04 -3.09
C VAL A 179 7.32 25.75 -2.76
N ALA A 180 7.21 24.75 -3.62
CA ALA A 180 7.86 23.45 -3.44
C ALA A 180 9.39 23.57 -3.37
N ALA A 181 10.02 24.33 -4.28
CA ALA A 181 11.46 24.54 -4.30
C ALA A 181 11.97 25.27 -3.05
N ARG A 182 11.25 26.29 -2.57
CA ARG A 182 11.59 26.98 -1.32
C ARG A 182 11.52 26.02 -0.13
N LEU A 183 10.44 25.26 -0.02
CA LEU A 183 10.28 24.28 1.07
C LEU A 183 11.33 23.17 1.00
N ALA A 184 11.68 22.70 -0.21
CA ALA A 184 12.75 21.73 -0.40
C ALA A 184 14.09 22.27 0.14
N ALA A 185 14.46 23.50 -0.19
CA ALA A 185 15.67 24.15 0.32
C ALA A 185 15.66 24.35 1.85
N GLU A 186 14.50 24.59 2.45
CA GLU A 186 14.34 24.67 3.92
C GLU A 186 14.43 23.28 4.58
N LEU A 187 14.07 22.20 3.85
CA LEU A 187 14.07 20.82 4.34
C LEU A 187 15.41 20.08 4.17
N GLU A 188 16.18 20.41 3.13
CA GLU A 188 17.48 19.80 2.82
C GLU A 188 18.45 19.75 4.03
N PRO A 189 18.62 20.82 4.83
CA PRO A 189 19.53 20.81 5.98
C PRO A 189 19.19 19.78 7.05
N PHE A 190 17.94 19.28 7.10
CA PHE A 190 17.60 18.22 8.05
C PHE A 190 18.22 16.88 7.67
N GLY A 191 18.48 16.62 6.39
CA GLY A 191 19.05 15.34 5.92
C GLY A 191 18.17 14.11 6.18
N THR A 192 16.92 14.31 6.58
CA THR A 192 15.95 13.27 6.97
C THR A 192 14.89 13.06 5.89
N VAL A 193 14.66 14.04 5.02
CA VAL A 193 13.65 13.95 3.95
C VAL A 193 14.19 13.15 2.77
N VAL A 194 13.58 12.01 2.48
CA VAL A 194 14.05 11.06 1.45
C VAL A 194 13.37 11.24 0.10
N ASN A 195 12.22 11.92 0.06
CA ASN A 195 11.56 12.32 -1.17
C ASN A 195 10.52 13.44 -0.97
N LEU A 196 10.17 14.06 -2.09
CA LEU A 196 8.95 14.85 -2.25
C LEU A 196 8.01 14.10 -3.21
N GLU A 197 6.94 13.51 -2.67
CA GLU A 197 5.91 12.81 -3.45
C GLU A 197 4.81 13.78 -3.89
N ASP A 198 4.51 13.79 -5.18
CA ASP A 198 3.44 14.62 -5.74
C ASP A 198 3.47 16.09 -5.25
N PRO A 199 4.61 16.81 -5.30
CA PRO A 199 4.69 18.16 -4.74
C PRO A 199 3.77 19.15 -5.47
N VAL A 200 3.55 18.94 -6.77
CA VAL A 200 2.76 19.80 -7.64
C VAL A 200 1.83 18.97 -8.53
N LEU A 201 0.92 19.64 -9.25
CA LEU A 201 -0.05 18.97 -10.12
C LEU A 201 0.64 18.11 -11.19
N LYS A 202 0.21 16.85 -11.30
CA LYS A 202 0.76 15.83 -12.22
C LYS A 202 0.61 16.18 -13.71
N SER A 203 -0.28 17.11 -14.04
CA SER A 203 -0.46 17.61 -15.40
C SER A 203 0.70 18.46 -15.92
N HIS A 204 1.67 18.82 -15.06
CA HIS A 204 2.82 19.66 -15.40
C HIS A 204 4.14 18.91 -15.22
N LEU A 205 4.45 17.97 -16.12
CA LEU A 205 5.71 17.20 -16.07
C LEU A 205 6.95 18.10 -16.16
N ASP A 206 6.84 19.24 -16.84
CA ASP A 206 7.87 20.28 -16.89
C ASP A 206 8.17 20.87 -15.50
N TRP A 207 7.17 20.97 -14.62
CA TRP A 207 7.36 21.43 -13.25
C TRP A 207 8.06 20.39 -12.39
N TYR A 208 7.75 19.10 -12.59
CA TYR A 208 8.50 18.01 -11.95
C TYR A 208 9.96 18.05 -12.38
N ARG A 209 10.23 18.21 -13.68
CA ARG A 209 11.59 18.31 -14.22
C ARG A 209 12.33 19.51 -13.66
N LEU A 210 11.67 20.67 -13.56
CA LEU A 210 12.22 21.87 -12.94
C LEU A 210 12.56 21.63 -11.46
N LEU A 211 11.66 21.03 -10.69
CA LEU A 211 11.89 20.76 -9.26
C LEU A 211 13.07 19.82 -9.06
N ARG A 212 13.18 18.78 -9.87
CA ARG A 212 14.30 17.84 -9.88
C ARG A 212 15.66 18.53 -10.14
N GLU A 213 15.68 19.67 -10.83
CA GLU A 213 16.90 20.49 -11.02
C GLU A 213 17.16 21.49 -9.89
N LYS A 214 16.22 21.68 -8.97
CA LYS A 214 16.25 22.72 -7.94
C LYS A 214 16.46 22.19 -6.54
N THR A 215 16.43 20.87 -6.33
CA THR A 215 16.67 20.26 -5.03
C THR A 215 17.48 18.97 -5.19
N HIS A 216 18.18 18.61 -4.12
CA HIS A 216 18.80 17.29 -3.96
C HIS A 216 17.85 16.24 -3.36
N ILE A 217 16.66 16.65 -2.90
CA ILE A 217 15.63 15.71 -2.43
C ILE A 217 14.99 15.04 -3.65
N PRO A 218 14.99 13.70 -3.73
CA PRO A 218 14.37 12.96 -4.84
C PRO A 218 12.90 13.35 -5.08
N ILE A 219 12.51 13.47 -6.35
CA ILE A 219 11.12 13.75 -6.74
C ILE A 219 10.40 12.44 -7.05
N ALA A 220 9.31 12.17 -6.32
CA ALA A 220 8.45 11.02 -6.54
C ALA A 220 7.11 11.43 -7.16
N MET A 221 6.56 10.55 -8.01
CA MET A 221 5.20 10.71 -8.54
C MET A 221 4.39 9.45 -8.34
N HIS A 222 3.12 9.63 -7.98
CA HIS A 222 2.18 8.54 -7.77
C HIS A 222 1.31 8.27 -9.01
N PHE A 223 1.25 7.03 -9.46
CA PHE A 223 0.65 6.68 -10.76
C PHE A 223 -0.69 5.95 -10.68
N GLY A 224 -1.20 5.58 -9.52
CA GLY A 224 -2.48 4.87 -9.43
C GLY A 224 -2.92 4.60 -8.00
N ALA A 225 -4.22 4.68 -7.72
CA ALA A 225 -4.74 4.50 -6.37
C ALA A 225 -4.70 3.03 -5.90
N PRO A 226 -4.70 2.77 -4.57
CA PRO A 226 -4.85 1.43 -4.01
C PRO A 226 -6.14 0.78 -4.51
N GLN A 227 -6.06 -0.50 -4.94
CA GLN A 227 -7.14 -1.32 -5.52
C GLN A 227 -8.33 -0.51 -6.09
N ALA A 228 -8.04 0.37 -7.05
CA ALA A 228 -9.06 1.21 -7.66
C ALA A 228 -10.18 0.33 -8.24
N ALA A 229 -11.35 0.26 -7.60
CA ALA A 229 -12.57 -0.31 -8.17
C ALA A 229 -13.07 0.56 -9.35
N GLY A 230 -12.23 0.73 -10.38
CA GLY A 230 -12.39 1.65 -11.50
C GLY A 230 -12.12 3.13 -11.21
N LYS A 231 -11.97 3.54 -9.94
CA LYS A 231 -11.72 4.95 -9.55
C LYS A 231 -10.21 5.22 -9.46
N ASN A 232 -9.66 5.93 -10.45
CA ASN A 232 -8.23 6.31 -10.55
C ASN A 232 -7.28 5.12 -10.80
N PRO A 233 -7.44 4.43 -11.96
CA PRO A 233 -6.61 3.29 -12.34
C PRO A 233 -5.14 3.69 -12.50
N LEU A 234 -4.26 2.68 -12.50
CA LEU A 234 -2.85 2.90 -12.81
C LEU A 234 -2.67 3.55 -14.19
N ARG A 235 -2.04 4.72 -14.19
CA ARG A 235 -1.75 5.56 -15.37
C ARG A 235 -0.40 5.19 -15.96
N LEU A 236 -0.34 4.03 -16.62
CA LEU A 236 0.87 3.56 -17.31
C LEU A 236 1.32 4.53 -18.42
N ASP A 237 0.36 5.22 -19.05
CA ASP A 237 0.60 6.31 -20.00
C ASP A 237 1.37 7.46 -19.36
N LEU A 238 0.92 7.92 -18.19
CA LEU A 238 1.59 8.99 -17.44
C LEU A 238 2.98 8.55 -16.96
N LEU A 239 3.15 7.29 -16.54
CA LEU A 239 4.46 6.76 -16.17
C LEU A 239 5.42 6.79 -17.36
N LEU A 240 4.98 6.32 -18.54
CA LEU A 240 5.77 6.41 -19.78
C LEU A 240 6.16 7.85 -20.13
N GLU A 241 5.24 8.80 -19.99
CA GLU A 241 5.49 10.22 -20.25
C GLU A 241 6.49 10.80 -19.24
N ALA A 242 6.35 10.50 -17.95
CA ALA A 242 7.23 10.99 -16.89
C ALA A 242 8.66 10.44 -17.03
N LEU A 243 8.80 9.16 -17.37
CA LEU A 243 10.10 8.53 -17.65
C LEU A 243 10.78 9.16 -18.88
N LYS A 244 10.04 9.37 -19.98
CA LYS A 244 10.56 10.05 -21.18
C LYS A 244 10.95 11.50 -20.93
N ALA A 245 10.25 12.17 -20.01
CA ALA A 245 10.55 13.54 -19.61
C ALA A 245 11.71 13.63 -18.59
N GLU A 246 12.19 12.49 -18.07
CA GLU A 246 13.22 12.40 -17.04
C GLU A 246 12.90 13.27 -15.81
N CYS A 247 11.62 13.36 -15.45
CA CYS A 247 11.11 14.32 -14.47
C CYS A 247 10.91 13.75 -13.06
N ILE A 248 11.17 12.46 -12.87
CA ILE A 248 11.05 11.76 -11.59
C ILE A 248 12.33 11.02 -11.26
N ASP A 249 12.59 10.84 -9.97
CA ASP A 249 13.63 9.95 -9.44
C ASP A 249 13.03 8.65 -8.89
N GLN A 250 11.73 8.66 -8.55
CA GLN A 250 11.04 7.56 -7.89
C GLN A 250 9.59 7.47 -8.38
N ALA A 251 9.00 6.26 -8.38
CA ALA A 251 7.61 6.06 -8.75
C ALA A 251 6.82 5.31 -7.67
N VAL A 252 5.59 5.74 -7.43
CA VAL A 252 4.63 5.04 -6.56
C VAL A 252 3.60 4.31 -7.40
N LEU A 253 3.50 3.01 -7.19
CA LEU A 253 2.66 2.13 -7.98
C LEU A 253 1.52 1.56 -7.14
N GLY A 254 0.29 1.83 -7.53
CA GLY A 254 -0.91 1.16 -7.01
C GLY A 254 -1.63 0.38 -8.10
N GLY A 255 -2.68 -0.34 -7.72
CA GLY A 255 -3.48 -1.19 -8.61
C GLY A 255 -3.37 -2.68 -8.28
N SER A 256 -3.75 -3.54 -9.24
CA SER A 256 -3.63 -5.00 -9.09
C SER A 256 -2.18 -5.47 -9.16
N ALA A 257 -1.93 -6.73 -8.76
CA ALA A 257 -0.59 -7.30 -8.82
C ALA A 257 -0.01 -7.26 -10.25
N TRP A 258 -0.85 -7.53 -11.26
CA TRP A 258 -0.44 -7.51 -12.67
C TRP A 258 -0.13 -6.09 -13.17
N GLU A 259 -0.94 -5.11 -12.76
CA GLU A 259 -0.72 -3.69 -13.09
C GLU A 259 0.60 -3.19 -12.48
N VAL A 260 0.81 -3.43 -11.19
CA VAL A 260 2.04 -3.06 -10.47
C VAL A 260 3.26 -3.70 -11.12
N LYS A 261 3.25 -5.00 -11.42
CA LYS A 261 4.39 -5.66 -12.08
C LYS A 261 4.71 -5.06 -13.45
N LYS A 262 3.71 -4.74 -14.26
CA LYS A 262 3.91 -4.12 -15.57
C LYS A 262 4.54 -2.73 -15.45
N ALA A 263 4.05 -1.89 -14.54
CA ALA A 263 4.63 -0.56 -14.33
C ALA A 263 6.02 -0.63 -13.68
N ALA A 264 6.26 -1.57 -12.76
CA ALA A 264 7.57 -1.74 -12.14
C ALA A 264 8.63 -2.14 -13.16
N ALA A 265 8.32 -3.06 -14.08
CA ALA A 265 9.22 -3.44 -15.17
C ALA A 265 9.55 -2.26 -16.11
N LEU A 266 8.59 -1.36 -16.34
CA LEU A 266 8.83 -0.16 -17.13
C LEU A 266 9.75 0.83 -16.39
N ALA A 267 9.50 1.06 -15.09
CA ALA A 267 10.37 1.89 -14.26
C ALA A 267 11.78 1.30 -14.13
N GLU A 268 11.90 -0.02 -14.02
CA GLU A 268 13.16 -0.76 -13.96
C GLU A 268 13.99 -0.54 -15.23
N ALA A 269 13.35 -0.55 -16.41
CA ALA A 269 14.02 -0.27 -17.68
C ALA A 269 14.60 1.16 -17.79
N ALA A 270 14.21 2.06 -16.89
CA ALA A 270 14.72 3.43 -16.79
C ALA A 270 15.53 3.68 -15.51
N ASP A 271 15.93 2.61 -14.79
CA ASP A 271 16.64 2.67 -13.51
C ASP A 271 15.92 3.49 -12.42
N VAL A 272 14.57 3.54 -12.50
CA VAL A 272 13.75 4.23 -11.50
C VAL A 272 13.29 3.22 -10.44
N PRO A 273 13.70 3.40 -9.16
CA PRO A 273 13.18 2.60 -8.07
C PRO A 273 11.72 2.93 -7.78
N VAL A 274 11.00 1.94 -7.25
CA VAL A 274 9.58 2.06 -6.94
C VAL A 274 9.31 1.72 -5.48
N TRP A 275 8.24 2.28 -4.94
CA TRP A 275 7.50 1.62 -3.88
C TRP A 275 6.08 1.32 -4.34
N VAL A 276 5.46 0.36 -3.65
CA VAL A 276 4.15 -0.16 -4.00
C VAL A 276 3.13 0.23 -2.93
N GLN A 277 1.92 0.53 -3.38
CA GLN A 277 0.76 0.83 -2.56
C GLN A 277 -0.47 0.14 -3.16
N MET A 278 -0.59 -1.17 -2.95
CA MET A 278 -1.76 -1.94 -3.36
C MET A 278 -2.94 -1.72 -2.40
N GLY A 279 -2.68 -1.64 -1.09
CA GLY A 279 -3.72 -1.52 -0.07
C GLY A 279 -3.82 -0.19 0.66
N GLY A 280 -2.72 0.52 0.88
CA GLY A 280 -2.78 1.77 1.66
C GLY A 280 -3.16 1.48 3.12
N VAL A 281 -4.18 2.16 3.63
CA VAL A 281 -4.83 1.94 4.94
C VAL A 281 -5.67 0.63 4.98
N CYS A 282 -5.07 -0.47 4.53
CA CYS A 282 -5.63 -1.82 4.47
C CYS A 282 -5.63 -2.53 5.85
N LEU A 283 -5.97 -3.81 5.86
CA LEU A 283 -5.75 -4.77 6.94
C LEU A 283 -4.62 -5.74 6.55
N GLY A 284 -4.33 -6.70 7.44
CA GLY A 284 -3.21 -7.61 7.29
C GLY A 284 -3.26 -8.48 6.03
N VAL A 285 -4.45 -8.85 5.55
CA VAL A 285 -4.61 -9.77 4.39
C VAL A 285 -4.04 -9.13 3.11
N LEU A 286 -4.45 -7.90 2.79
CA LEU A 286 -3.94 -7.20 1.62
C LEU A 286 -2.47 -6.79 1.79
N ALA A 287 -2.06 -6.42 3.01
CA ALA A 287 -0.66 -6.17 3.28
C ALA A 287 0.20 -7.42 3.00
N ALA A 288 -0.22 -8.61 3.44
CA ALA A 288 0.48 -9.87 3.20
C ALA A 288 0.56 -10.16 1.69
N TYR A 289 -0.54 -9.96 0.97
CA TYR A 289 -0.59 -10.17 -0.47
C TYR A 289 0.37 -9.24 -1.22
N SER A 290 0.36 -7.96 -0.86
CA SER A 290 1.27 -6.96 -1.42
C SER A 290 2.73 -7.29 -1.12
N VAL A 291 3.06 -7.76 0.08
CA VAL A 291 4.42 -8.19 0.45
C VAL A 291 4.90 -9.35 -0.43
N HIS A 292 4.04 -10.35 -0.69
CA HIS A 292 4.35 -11.43 -1.64
C HIS A 292 4.67 -10.89 -3.04
N VAL A 293 3.82 -10.00 -3.58
CA VAL A 293 4.01 -9.40 -4.90
C VAL A 293 5.32 -8.61 -4.96
N GLN A 294 5.52 -7.71 -4.00
CA GLN A 294 6.69 -6.84 -3.89
C GLN A 294 8.00 -7.64 -3.77
N SER A 295 7.99 -8.78 -3.09
CA SER A 295 9.17 -9.66 -2.95
C SER A 295 9.73 -10.16 -4.28
N THR A 296 8.96 -10.04 -5.37
CA THR A 296 9.33 -10.50 -6.73
C THR A 296 9.67 -9.36 -7.70
N ILE A 297 9.72 -8.12 -7.22
CA ILE A 297 9.96 -6.91 -8.04
C ILE A 297 11.35 -6.35 -7.71
N PRO A 298 12.38 -6.48 -8.57
CA PRO A 298 13.76 -6.10 -8.25
C PRO A 298 13.94 -4.63 -7.84
N ASN A 299 13.27 -3.70 -8.52
CA ASN A 299 13.37 -2.26 -8.23
C ASN A 299 12.37 -1.76 -7.16
N ALA A 300 11.53 -2.62 -6.57
CA ALA A 300 10.68 -2.29 -5.42
C ALA A 300 11.51 -2.24 -4.13
N THR A 301 12.29 -1.17 -3.99
CA THR A 301 13.32 -0.99 -2.96
C THR A 301 13.00 0.15 -2.00
N LEU A 302 12.00 0.97 -2.34
CA LEU A 302 11.56 2.09 -1.51
C LEU A 302 10.49 1.61 -0.51
N PRO A 303 10.41 2.17 0.70
CA PRO A 303 9.42 1.76 1.71
C PRO A 303 7.97 1.86 1.21
N CYS A 304 7.25 0.74 1.24
CA CYS A 304 5.88 0.64 0.77
C CYS A 304 4.87 1.28 1.72
N ASP A 305 3.65 1.48 1.20
CA ASP A 305 2.54 2.08 1.94
C ASP A 305 1.44 1.05 2.20
N GLU A 306 1.81 -0.10 2.75
CA GLU A 306 0.86 -1.10 3.27
C GLU A 306 0.73 -0.92 4.77
N LEU A 307 -0.43 -0.45 5.23
CA LEU A 307 -0.59 0.19 6.54
C LEU A 307 -1.58 -0.56 7.45
N PRO A 308 -1.47 -1.89 7.68
CA PRO A 308 -2.39 -2.60 8.56
C PRO A 308 -2.28 -2.14 10.02
N PHE A 309 -1.11 -1.66 10.43
CA PHE A 309 -0.79 -1.23 11.80
C PHE A 309 -1.46 0.08 12.24
N VAL A 310 -2.08 0.83 11.33
CA VAL A 310 -2.84 2.05 11.68
C VAL A 310 -4.26 1.73 12.15
N ARG A 311 -4.62 0.44 12.19
CA ARG A 311 -5.88 -0.10 12.67
C ARG A 311 -5.75 -0.53 14.13
N ALA A 312 -6.83 -0.39 14.89
CA ALA A 312 -6.85 -0.73 16.31
C ALA A 312 -6.80 -2.25 16.59
N ALA A 313 -6.99 -3.08 15.56
CA ALA A 313 -6.87 -4.53 15.62
C ALA A 313 -6.40 -5.08 14.26
N ASP A 314 -5.70 -6.21 14.28
CA ASP A 314 -5.37 -6.97 13.08
C ASP A 314 -6.38 -8.12 12.92
N VAL A 315 -6.78 -8.40 11.68
CA VAL A 315 -7.67 -9.52 11.34
C VAL A 315 -6.90 -10.80 11.04
N LEU A 316 -5.57 -10.75 11.02
CA LEU A 316 -4.71 -11.92 10.94
C LEU A 316 -4.33 -12.41 12.34
N ASP A 317 -4.29 -13.72 12.54
CA ASP A 317 -3.69 -14.30 13.74
C ASP A 317 -2.17 -14.06 13.74
N GLY A 318 -1.67 -13.37 14.76
CA GLY A 318 -0.26 -12.96 14.88
C GLY A 318 0.19 -11.78 14.03
N GLY A 319 -0.61 -11.35 13.03
CA GLY A 319 -0.28 -10.24 12.13
C GLY A 319 0.97 -10.47 11.26
N LEU A 320 1.36 -9.46 10.49
CA LEU A 320 2.63 -9.49 9.76
C LEU A 320 3.81 -9.18 10.70
N SER A 321 4.85 -10.01 10.62
CA SER A 321 6.10 -9.76 11.33
C SER A 321 6.84 -8.56 10.74
N LEU A 322 7.21 -7.62 11.61
CA LEU A 322 7.95 -6.40 11.25
C LEU A 322 9.26 -6.32 12.02
N ASP A 323 10.35 -6.01 11.33
CA ASP A 323 11.65 -5.70 11.93
C ASP A 323 12.40 -4.64 11.11
N GLN A 324 12.97 -3.64 11.79
CA GLN A 324 13.75 -2.55 11.20
C GLN A 324 13.08 -1.92 9.95
N GLY A 325 11.79 -1.63 10.03
CA GLY A 325 11.02 -1.02 8.94
C GLY A 325 10.79 -1.93 7.75
N HIS A 326 10.77 -3.25 7.95
CA HIS A 326 10.47 -4.22 6.91
C HIS A 326 9.45 -5.25 7.37
N PHE A 327 8.51 -5.59 6.51
CA PHE A 327 7.70 -6.81 6.66
C PHE A 327 8.46 -8.02 6.14
N PHE A 328 8.42 -9.13 6.88
CA PHE A 328 8.89 -10.41 6.36
C PHE A 328 7.88 -11.00 5.36
N VAL A 329 8.39 -11.61 4.30
CA VAL A 329 7.56 -12.33 3.33
C VAL A 329 7.11 -13.64 3.95
N PRO A 330 5.79 -13.92 4.09
CA PRO A 330 5.33 -15.19 4.60
C PRO A 330 5.83 -16.37 3.74
N GLU A 331 6.27 -17.46 4.37
CA GLU A 331 6.88 -18.60 3.68
C GLU A 331 5.95 -19.81 3.54
N GLY A 332 4.85 -19.84 4.31
CA GLY A 332 3.87 -20.93 4.27
C GLY A 332 3.12 -21.01 2.93
N PRO A 333 2.44 -22.15 2.65
CA PRO A 333 1.63 -22.31 1.46
C PRO A 333 0.54 -21.24 1.33
N GLY A 334 0.22 -20.87 0.10
CA GLY A 334 -0.76 -19.81 -0.15
C GLY A 334 -0.26 -18.46 0.33
N LEU A 335 -1.12 -17.70 1.01
CA LEU A 335 -0.78 -16.40 1.58
C LEU A 335 0.14 -16.53 2.79
N GLY A 336 0.18 -17.71 3.43
CA GLY A 336 1.02 -18.01 4.59
C GLY A 336 0.58 -17.29 5.88
N VAL A 337 -0.69 -16.89 5.96
CA VAL A 337 -1.31 -16.21 7.12
C VAL A 337 -2.75 -16.73 7.30
N GLU A 338 -3.29 -16.60 8.52
CA GLU A 338 -4.63 -17.08 8.87
C GLU A 338 -5.51 -15.93 9.38
N LEU A 339 -6.82 -15.98 9.09
CA LEU A 339 -7.78 -15.02 9.62
C LEU A 339 -8.16 -15.33 11.08
N ASP A 340 -8.08 -14.33 11.95
CA ASP A 340 -8.73 -14.36 13.25
C ASP A 340 -10.23 -14.02 13.10
N MET A 341 -11.05 -15.07 12.98
CA MET A 341 -12.50 -14.93 12.85
C MET A 341 -13.15 -14.23 14.05
N SER A 342 -12.53 -14.25 15.24
CA SER A 342 -13.07 -13.55 16.40
C SER A 342 -12.98 -12.03 16.23
N VAL A 343 -11.88 -11.54 15.63
CA VAL A 343 -11.72 -10.13 15.29
C VAL A 343 -12.61 -9.75 14.11
N VAL A 344 -12.67 -10.59 13.08
CA VAL A 344 -13.53 -10.36 11.90
C VAL A 344 -14.98 -10.18 12.33
N GLU A 345 -15.54 -11.08 13.14
CA GLU A 345 -16.93 -10.99 13.59
C GLU A 345 -17.16 -9.82 14.56
N LYS A 346 -16.18 -9.50 15.41
CA LYS A 346 -16.28 -8.34 16.32
C LYS A 346 -16.44 -7.01 15.57
N TYR A 347 -15.76 -6.85 14.44
CA TYR A 347 -15.77 -5.62 13.64
C TYR A 347 -16.62 -5.71 12.38
N ARG A 348 -17.40 -6.80 12.22
CA ARG A 348 -18.30 -6.98 11.09
C ARG A 348 -19.42 -5.94 11.12
N VAL A 349 -19.74 -5.37 9.96
CA VAL A 349 -20.83 -4.41 9.78
C VAL A 349 -21.80 -4.85 8.69
N GLY A 350 -23.08 -4.53 8.89
CA GLY A 350 -24.19 -5.07 8.09
C GLY A 350 -24.66 -6.41 8.62
#